data_AF-A0A1E5VSK1-F1
#
_entry.id   AF-A0A1E5VSK1-F1
#
_cell.length_a   1.000
_cell.length_b   1.000
_cell.length_c   1.000
_cell.angle_alpha   90.00
_cell.angle_beta   90.00
_cell.angle_gamma   90.00
#
_symmetry.space_group_name_H-M   'P 1'
#
loop_
_entity.id
_entity.type
_entity.pdbx_description
1 polymer ?
#
loop_
_entity_poly.entity_id
_entity_poly.type
_entity_poly.pdbx_seq_one_letter_code
_entity_poly.pdbx_strand_id
1 'polypeptide(L)'
;MKATEDLLPSSVLAVVLLRLMMLSASAAASYETKSIDPGLLVLTLPVPVTGPESLAFDARGGGPYSGVSDGRILRSEAICTPGKKLVVPESVCGRPLGLEFHRRSGDLYVADAYLGLLRVPPRGGLAEVVAAEAGGEPFNFLNGLDVDQRTGDVYFTDSSTTFRRR
;
A
#
# COMPACT_ATOMS: atom_id res chain seq x y z
N MET A 1 -29.24 29.45 52.70
CA MET A 1 -29.71 29.75 51.33
C MET A 1 -29.21 28.65 50.42
N LYS A 2 -30.11 27.81 49.92
CA LYS A 2 -29.78 26.62 49.12
C LYS A 2 -29.71 27.10 47.66
N ALA A 3 -28.53 26.99 47.05
CA ALA A 3 -28.35 27.33 45.65
C ALA A 3 -29.27 26.44 44.81
N THR A 4 -30.17 27.06 44.06
CA THR A 4 -30.98 26.38 43.04
C THR A 4 -30.07 26.10 41.87
N GLU A 5 -29.73 24.82 41.67
CA GLU A 5 -29.06 24.37 40.45
C GLU A 5 -30.08 24.44 39.32
N ASP A 6 -29.97 25.47 38.48
CA ASP A 6 -30.80 25.62 37.28
C ASP A 6 -30.44 24.53 36.27
N LEU A 7 -31.13 23.38 36.36
CA LEU A 7 -31.07 22.34 35.33
C LEU A 7 -31.66 22.89 34.03
N LEU A 8 -30.83 22.93 32.98
CA LEU A 8 -31.24 23.26 31.62
C LEU A 8 -32.45 22.41 31.20
N PRO A 9 -33.49 23.00 30.56
CA PRO A 9 -34.65 22.25 30.10
C PRO A 9 -34.23 21.09 29.21
N SER A 10 -34.88 19.92 29.35
CA SER A 10 -34.53 18.69 28.63
C SER A 10 -34.43 18.87 27.10
N SER A 11 -35.23 19.77 26.53
CA SER A 11 -35.17 20.15 25.11
C SER A 11 -33.89 20.87 24.72
N VAL A 12 -33.34 21.73 25.59
CA VAL A 12 -32.07 22.44 25.37
C VAL A 12 -30.90 21.47 25.44
N LEU A 13 -30.92 20.54 26.41
CA LEU A 13 -29.89 19.51 26.54
C LEU A 13 -29.87 18.57 25.32
N ALA A 14 -31.05 18.19 24.81
CA ALA A 14 -31.17 17.37 23.61
C ALA A 14 -30.62 18.07 22.35
N VAL A 15 -30.89 19.38 22.19
CA VAL A 15 -30.36 20.17 21.06
C VAL A 15 -28.84 20.34 21.15
N VAL A 16 -28.31 20.54 22.36
CA VAL A 16 -26.86 20.63 22.59
C VAL A 16 -26.17 19.29 22.31
N LEU A 17 -26.74 18.17 22.78
CA LEU A 17 -26.22 16.84 22.50
C LEU A 17 -26.29 16.50 21.00
N LEU A 18 -27.37 16.87 20.31
CA LEU A 18 -27.51 16.66 18.87
C LEU A 18 -26.50 17.51 18.08
N ARG A 19 -26.23 18.74 18.51
CA ARG A 19 -25.17 19.59 17.94
C ARG A 19 -23.77 19.01 18.18
N LEU A 20 -23.50 18.46 19.38
CA LEU A 20 -22.23 17.79 19.67
C LEU A 20 -22.04 16.50 18.84
N MET A 21 -23.10 15.72 18.65
CA MET A 21 -23.07 14.50 17.83
C MET A 21 -22.82 14.80 16.35
N MET A 22 -23.27 15.96 15.85
CA MET A 22 -23.01 16.41 14.48
C MET A 22 -21.61 17.02 14.28
N LEU A 23 -20.91 17.38 15.37
CA LEU A 23 -19.56 17.95 15.31
C LEU A 23 -18.45 16.88 15.24
N SER A 24 -18.76 15.59 15.42
CA SER A 24 -17.80 14.49 15.36
C SER A 24 -17.73 13.77 14.00
N ALA A 25 -18.43 14.29 12.98
CA ALA A 25 -18.24 13.87 11.61
C ALA A 25 -16.85 14.33 11.14
N SER A 26 -15.86 13.49 11.43
CA SER A 26 -14.49 13.64 10.97
C SER A 26 -14.53 13.73 9.45
N ALA A 27 -14.23 14.92 8.92
CA ALA A 27 -13.92 15.07 7.52
C ALA A 27 -12.74 14.13 7.23
N ALA A 28 -12.98 13.08 6.45
CA ALA A 28 -11.90 12.33 5.85
C ALA A 28 -11.09 13.36 5.06
N ALA A 29 -9.86 13.63 5.50
CA ALA A 29 -8.98 14.55 4.80
C ALA A 29 -8.71 13.95 3.42
N SER A 30 -9.45 14.42 2.42
CA SER A 30 -9.15 14.17 1.03
C SER A 30 -7.88 14.95 0.73
N TYR A 31 -6.74 14.24 0.70
CA TYR A 31 -5.51 14.79 0.15
C TYR A 31 -5.77 14.99 -1.35
N GLU A 32 -5.90 16.25 -1.76
CA GLU A 32 -5.99 16.62 -3.17
C GLU A 32 -4.56 16.83 -3.66
N THR A 33 -4.02 15.87 -4.40
CA THR A 33 -2.71 16.01 -5.05
C THR A 33 -2.85 17.01 -6.19
N LYS A 34 -2.63 18.29 -5.91
CA LYS A 34 -2.46 19.26 -6.99
C LYS A 34 -1.13 18.99 -7.68
N SER A 35 -1.21 18.54 -8.93
CA SER A 35 -0.04 18.47 -9.81
C SER A 35 0.59 19.85 -9.94
N ILE A 36 1.93 19.90 -9.92
CA ILE A 36 2.72 21.11 -10.17
C ILE A 36 2.71 21.45 -11.66
N ASP A 37 2.49 20.47 -12.53
CA ASP A 37 2.41 20.62 -13.98
C ASP A 37 0.96 20.39 -14.47
N PRO A 38 0.31 21.38 -15.11
CA PRO A 38 -1.05 21.23 -15.66
C PRO A 38 -1.15 20.18 -16.78
N GLY A 39 -0.03 19.73 -17.35
CA GLY A 39 0.04 18.64 -18.33
C GLY A 39 0.21 17.24 -17.72
N LEU A 40 0.35 17.11 -16.39
CA LEU A 40 0.57 15.82 -15.75
C LEU A 40 -0.73 15.01 -15.68
N LEU A 41 -0.68 13.78 -16.20
CA LEU A 41 -1.74 12.80 -16.00
C LEU A 41 -1.70 12.28 -14.56
N VAL A 42 -2.73 12.59 -13.78
CA VAL A 42 -2.91 12.03 -12.43
C VAL A 42 -3.70 10.73 -12.53
N LEU A 43 -3.06 9.62 -12.17
CA LEU A 43 -3.71 8.32 -12.06
C LEU A 43 -4.21 8.11 -10.62
N THR A 44 -5.53 8.07 -10.42
CA THR A 44 -6.12 7.77 -9.12
C THR A 44 -6.43 6.28 -9.00
N LEU A 45 -5.91 5.63 -7.95
CA LEU A 45 -6.23 4.24 -7.63
C LEU A 45 -7.62 4.14 -6.97
N PRO A 46 -8.36 3.03 -7.17
CA PRO A 46 -9.69 2.86 -6.60
C PRO A 46 -9.60 2.78 -5.07
N VAL A 47 -10.44 3.54 -4.37
CA VAL A 47 -10.62 3.40 -2.91
C VAL A 47 -11.12 1.96 -2.60
N PRO A 48 -10.61 1.28 -1.55
CA PRO A 48 -9.79 1.77 -0.44
C PRO A 48 -8.27 1.57 -0.60
N VAL A 49 -7.76 1.46 -1.82
CA VAL A 49 -6.33 1.24 -2.07
C VAL A 49 -5.51 2.46 -1.66
N THR A 50 -4.42 2.23 -0.92
CA THR A 50 -3.52 3.29 -0.44
C THR A 50 -2.06 2.89 -0.54
N GLY A 51 -1.18 3.90 -0.54
CA GLY A 51 0.26 3.75 -0.46
C GLY A 51 0.90 2.98 -1.62
N PRO A 52 0.64 3.35 -2.90
CA PRO A 52 1.54 2.95 -3.97
C PRO A 52 2.95 3.47 -3.67
N GLU A 53 3.96 2.67 -3.97
CA GLU A 53 5.33 2.95 -3.51
C GLU A 53 6.36 2.84 -4.65
N SER A 54 6.32 1.76 -5.43
CA SER A 54 7.23 1.51 -6.56
C SER A 54 6.47 1.33 -7.87
N LEU A 55 7.15 1.57 -9.00
CA LEU A 55 6.58 1.44 -10.34
C LEU A 55 7.44 0.49 -11.17
N ALA A 56 6.79 -0.48 -11.82
CA ALA A 56 7.43 -1.36 -12.79
C ALA A 56 6.64 -1.39 -14.11
N PHE A 57 7.33 -1.72 -15.20
CA PHE A 57 6.73 -1.89 -16.53
C PHE A 57 7.17 -3.22 -17.12
N ASP A 58 6.25 -3.93 -17.77
CA ASP A 58 6.58 -5.17 -18.45
C ASP A 58 7.36 -4.90 -19.75
N ALA A 59 7.97 -5.94 -20.33
CA ALA A 59 8.77 -5.81 -21.55
C ALA A 59 7.99 -5.33 -22.79
N ARG A 60 6.65 -5.34 -22.73
CA ARG A 60 5.75 -4.84 -23.80
C ARG A 60 5.31 -3.39 -23.54
N GLY A 61 5.80 -2.76 -22.47
CA GLY A 61 5.39 -1.42 -22.05
C GLY A 61 4.06 -1.40 -21.28
N GLY A 62 3.54 -2.55 -20.85
CA GLY A 62 2.37 -2.64 -19.98
C GLY A 62 2.70 -2.14 -18.57
N GLY A 63 1.72 -1.50 -17.92
CA GLY A 63 1.87 -0.89 -16.61
C GLY A 63 1.42 0.59 -16.59
N PRO A 64 1.86 1.39 -15.60
CA PRO A 64 2.66 0.97 -14.45
C PRO A 64 2.02 -0.12 -13.57
N TYR A 65 2.87 -0.95 -12.97
CA TYR A 65 2.53 -1.85 -11.86
C TYR A 65 3.00 -1.23 -10.56
N SER A 66 2.21 -1.31 -9.49
CA SER A 66 2.59 -0.84 -8.16
C SER A 66 2.13 -1.79 -7.07
N GLY A 67 2.99 -2.00 -6.09
CA GLY A 67 2.62 -2.57 -4.79
C GLY A 67 1.70 -1.61 -4.03
N VAL A 68 0.82 -2.14 -3.19
CA VAL A 68 -0.08 -1.34 -2.34
C VAL A 68 -0.13 -1.88 -0.91
N SER A 69 -0.70 -1.10 -0.01
CA SER A 69 -0.66 -1.37 1.44
C SER A 69 -1.32 -2.67 1.89
N ASP A 70 -2.17 -3.29 1.06
CA ASP A 70 -2.82 -4.57 1.38
C ASP A 70 -2.11 -5.81 0.79
N GLY A 71 -0.85 -5.64 0.36
CA GLY A 71 -0.01 -6.72 -0.15
C GLY A 71 -0.19 -7.02 -1.64
N ARG A 72 -1.19 -6.43 -2.30
CA ARG A 72 -1.43 -6.66 -3.74
C ARG A 72 -0.46 -5.87 -4.60
N ILE A 73 -0.25 -6.37 -5.82
CA ILE A 73 0.40 -5.63 -6.92
C ILE A 73 -0.67 -5.34 -7.96
N LEU A 74 -0.92 -4.06 -8.23
CA LEU A 74 -1.94 -3.60 -9.17
C LEU A 74 -1.29 -3.12 -10.45
N ARG A 75 -1.87 -3.49 -11.59
CA ARG A 75 -1.54 -2.92 -12.90
C ARG A 75 -2.49 -1.76 -13.18
N SER A 76 -1.96 -0.60 -13.58
CA SER A 76 -2.78 0.49 -14.08
C SER A 76 -3.22 0.19 -15.52
N GLU A 77 -4.29 -0.58 -15.64
CA GLU A 77 -5.25 -0.36 -16.72
C GLU A 77 -6.52 0.08 -16.03
N ALA A 78 -7.21 1.09 -16.55
CA ALA A 78 -8.46 1.60 -15.97
C ALA A 78 -9.47 0.44 -15.82
N ILE A 79 -9.49 -0.21 -14.66
CA ILE A 79 -10.35 -1.34 -14.33
C ILE A 79 -10.88 -1.09 -12.92
N CYS A 80 -12.10 -0.54 -12.89
CA CYS A 80 -12.97 -0.53 -11.74
C CYS A 80 -13.70 -1.88 -11.63
N THR A 81 -13.70 -2.49 -10.45
CA THR A 81 -14.93 -3.06 -9.86
C THR A 81 -14.75 -3.23 -8.34
N PRO A 82 -15.72 -2.82 -7.51
CA PRO A 82 -15.58 -2.85 -6.06
C PRO A 82 -15.85 -4.26 -5.52
N GLY A 83 -14.98 -4.75 -4.63
CA GLY A 83 -15.14 -6.08 -4.06
C GLY A 83 -14.34 -6.29 -2.78
N LYS A 84 -15.04 -6.10 -1.65
CA LYS A 84 -14.74 -6.52 -0.27
C LYS A 84 -13.48 -5.94 0.39
N LYS A 85 -13.72 -5.18 1.47
CA LYS A 85 -12.74 -4.89 2.53
C LYS A 85 -12.34 -6.21 3.19
N LEU A 86 -11.08 -6.60 3.00
CA LEU A 86 -10.37 -7.40 3.99
C LEU A 86 -9.19 -6.53 4.44
N VAL A 87 -9.38 -5.75 5.50
CA VAL A 87 -8.26 -5.07 6.14
C VAL A 87 -7.54 -6.14 6.96
N VAL A 88 -6.62 -6.82 6.30
CA VAL A 88 -5.70 -7.76 6.93
C VAL A 88 -4.42 -6.98 7.27
N PRO A 89 -3.78 -7.22 8.42
CA PRO A 89 -2.50 -6.57 8.74
C PRO A 89 -1.45 -6.78 7.65
N GLU A 90 -0.63 -5.76 7.36
CA GLU A 90 0.46 -5.85 6.37
C GLU A 90 1.42 -7.01 6.71
N SER A 91 1.62 -7.29 7.99
CA SER A 91 2.47 -8.40 8.45
C SER A 91 1.96 -9.79 8.05
N VAL A 92 0.70 -9.91 7.63
CA VAL A 92 0.08 -11.17 7.19
C VAL A 92 -0.05 -11.20 5.66
N CYS A 93 -0.44 -10.09 5.03
CA CYS A 93 -0.63 -10.02 3.58
C CYS A 93 0.63 -9.64 2.80
N GLY A 94 1.68 -9.18 3.48
CA GLY A 94 2.87 -8.61 2.88
C GLY A 94 2.71 -7.10 2.61
N ARG A 95 3.84 -6.50 2.23
CA ARG A 95 3.95 -5.13 1.76
C ARG A 95 5.02 -5.07 0.66
N PRO A 96 4.63 -5.13 -0.62
CA PRO A 96 5.55 -4.95 -1.74
C PRO A 96 6.09 -3.51 -1.79
N LEU A 97 7.42 -3.36 -1.76
CA LEU A 97 8.15 -2.08 -1.80
C LEU A 97 9.18 -1.99 -2.93
N GLY A 98 9.46 -3.10 -3.60
CA GLY A 98 10.33 -3.09 -4.78
C GLY A 98 9.74 -4.01 -5.80
N LEU A 99 9.70 -3.57 -7.05
CA LEU A 99 9.18 -4.32 -8.18
C LEU A 99 10.12 -4.15 -9.35
N GLU A 100 10.57 -5.25 -9.95
CA GLU A 100 11.30 -5.20 -11.23
C GLU A 100 10.98 -6.45 -12.06
N PHE A 101 10.74 -6.24 -13.36
CA PHE A 101 10.54 -7.33 -14.30
C PHE A 101 11.87 -7.81 -14.87
N HIS A 102 12.10 -9.11 -14.87
CA HIS A 102 13.08 -9.69 -15.77
C HIS A 102 12.50 -9.79 -17.18
N ARG A 103 12.95 -8.94 -18.09
CA ARG A 103 12.31 -8.72 -19.40
C ARG A 103 12.24 -9.95 -20.27
N ARG A 104 13.24 -10.83 -20.19
CA ARG A 104 13.33 -12.02 -21.05
C ARG A 104 12.39 -13.13 -20.61
N SER A 105 12.34 -13.45 -19.31
CA SER A 105 11.43 -14.47 -18.80
C SER A 105 10.01 -13.94 -18.61
N GLY A 106 9.88 -12.65 -18.31
CA GLY A 106 8.63 -12.00 -17.93
C GLY A 106 8.28 -12.18 -16.45
N ASP A 107 9.19 -12.74 -15.65
CA ASP A 107 9.00 -12.86 -14.20
C ASP A 107 9.03 -11.47 -13.56
N LEU A 108 8.17 -11.26 -12.59
CA LEU A 108 8.17 -10.09 -11.73
C LEU A 108 8.82 -10.46 -10.39
N TYR A 109 9.93 -9.81 -10.08
CA TYR A 109 10.54 -9.90 -8.76
C TYR A 109 9.95 -8.83 -7.84
N VAL A 110 9.76 -9.22 -6.58
CA VAL A 110 9.10 -8.40 -5.57
C VAL A 110 9.95 -8.40 -4.31
N ALA A 111 10.32 -7.23 -3.82
CA ALA A 111 10.89 -7.06 -2.48
C ALA A 111 9.72 -6.73 -1.55
N ASP A 112 9.36 -7.70 -0.72
CA ASP A 112 8.31 -7.55 0.28
C ASP A 112 8.92 -7.28 1.66
N ALA A 113 8.41 -6.26 2.35
CA ALA A 113 8.93 -5.85 3.65
C ALA A 113 8.86 -6.93 4.74
N TYR A 114 7.95 -7.91 4.59
CA TYR A 114 7.70 -8.95 5.58
C TYR A 114 8.00 -10.36 5.05
N LEU A 115 7.81 -10.59 3.75
CA LEU A 115 7.88 -11.92 3.16
C LEU A 115 9.22 -12.20 2.45
N GLY A 116 10.09 -11.20 2.31
CA GLY A 116 11.39 -11.33 1.67
C GLY A 116 11.34 -11.11 0.16
N LEU A 117 12.27 -11.74 -0.56
CA LEU A 117 12.34 -11.68 -2.02
C LEU A 117 11.37 -12.71 -2.61
N LEU A 118 10.42 -12.25 -3.40
CA LEU A 118 9.40 -13.06 -4.05
C LEU A 118 9.53 -13.00 -5.58
N ARG A 119 8.92 -13.98 -6.26
CA ARG A 119 8.78 -14.04 -7.71
C ARG A 119 7.34 -14.35 -8.10
N VAL A 120 6.79 -13.56 -9.01
CA VAL A 120 5.52 -13.83 -9.67
C VAL A 120 5.81 -14.23 -11.12
N PRO A 121 5.33 -15.40 -11.60
CA PRO A 121 5.55 -15.83 -12.98
C PRO A 121 4.80 -14.92 -13.97
N PRO A 122 5.12 -14.96 -15.29
CA PRO A 122 4.57 -14.03 -16.28
C PRO A 122 3.05 -14.16 -16.47
N ARG A 123 2.48 -15.28 -16.06
CA ARG A 123 1.04 -15.55 -16.08
C ARG A 123 0.29 -14.89 -14.91
N GLY A 124 1.01 -14.24 -14.00
CA GLY A 124 0.47 -13.76 -12.72
C GLY A 124 0.21 -14.89 -11.74
N GLY A 125 -0.57 -14.61 -10.70
CA GLY A 125 -0.91 -15.56 -9.64
C GLY A 125 -0.25 -15.20 -8.30
N LEU A 126 -0.21 -16.18 -7.39
CA LEU A 126 0.45 -16.02 -6.10
C LEU A 126 1.96 -15.95 -6.29
N ALA A 127 2.60 -15.05 -5.55
CA ALA A 127 4.05 -14.94 -5.52
C ALA A 127 4.66 -16.12 -4.76
N GLU A 128 5.81 -16.59 -5.24
CA GLU A 128 6.62 -17.63 -4.62
C GLU A 128 7.81 -16.98 -3.90
N VAL A 129 8.15 -17.46 -2.71
CA VAL A 129 9.35 -16.98 -1.98
C VAL A 129 10.60 -17.52 -2.66
N VAL A 130 11.50 -16.61 -3.04
CA VAL A 130 12.83 -16.93 -3.61
C VAL A 130 13.88 -16.95 -2.50
N ALA A 131 13.85 -15.96 -1.61
CA ALA A 131 14.75 -15.87 -0.47
C ALA A 131 14.12 -15.09 0.68
N ALA A 132 14.27 -15.58 1.91
CA ALA A 132 13.81 -14.92 3.13
C ALA A 132 14.96 -14.64 4.14
N GLU A 133 16.16 -15.10 3.83
CA GLU A 133 17.36 -14.94 4.65
C GLU A 133 18.62 -15.00 3.78
N ALA A 134 19.74 -14.50 4.31
CA ALA A 134 21.06 -14.67 3.73
C ALA A 134 22.11 -14.85 4.84
N GLY A 135 23.03 -15.80 4.66
CA GLY A 135 24.08 -16.05 5.65
C GLY A 135 23.55 -16.50 7.02
N GLY A 136 22.34 -17.06 7.08
CA GLY A 136 21.68 -17.48 8.32
C GLY A 136 20.92 -16.36 9.05
N GLU A 137 20.92 -15.14 8.51
CA GLU A 137 20.19 -14.00 9.08
C GLU A 137 18.91 -13.73 8.27
N PRO A 138 17.72 -13.78 8.90
CA PRO A 138 16.46 -13.44 8.26
C PRO A 138 16.40 -11.98 7.82
N PHE A 139 15.76 -11.74 6.69
CA PHE A 139 15.44 -10.39 6.25
C PHE A 139 14.37 -9.77 7.15
N ASN A 140 14.52 -8.48 7.49
CA ASN A 140 13.58 -7.78 8.36
C ASN A 140 12.83 -6.63 7.67
N PHE A 141 13.41 -6.04 6.63
CA PHE A 141 12.79 -4.92 5.92
C PHE A 141 13.32 -4.81 4.48
N LEU A 142 13.03 -5.81 3.64
CA LEU A 142 13.32 -5.73 2.20
C LEU A 142 12.59 -4.55 1.57
N ASN A 143 13.29 -3.81 0.71
CA ASN A 143 12.80 -2.54 0.20
C ASN A 143 12.96 -2.41 -1.32
N GLY A 144 14.10 -1.93 -1.82
CA GLY A 144 14.34 -1.81 -3.26
C GLY A 144 15.00 -3.06 -3.85
N LEU A 145 14.75 -3.32 -5.13
CA LEU A 145 15.45 -4.32 -5.93
C LEU A 145 15.65 -3.87 -7.39
N ASP A 146 16.61 -4.49 -8.09
CA ASP A 146 16.85 -4.37 -9.52
C ASP A 146 17.34 -5.72 -10.10
N VAL A 147 17.19 -5.92 -11.40
CA VAL A 147 17.56 -7.16 -12.10
C VAL A 147 18.53 -6.84 -13.24
N ASP A 148 19.71 -7.47 -13.24
CA ASP A 148 20.59 -7.46 -14.42
C ASP A 148 19.89 -8.21 -15.56
N GLN A 149 19.38 -7.48 -16.53
CA GLN A 149 18.59 -8.01 -17.66
C GLN A 149 19.38 -8.94 -18.59
N ARG A 150 20.72 -8.97 -18.48
CA ARG A 150 21.61 -9.83 -19.27
C ARG A 150 21.92 -11.14 -18.55
N THR A 151 22.18 -11.10 -17.24
CA THR A 151 22.54 -12.30 -16.46
C THR A 151 21.34 -12.94 -15.77
N GLY A 152 20.33 -12.14 -15.42
CA GLY A 152 19.21 -12.54 -14.57
C GLY A 152 19.49 -12.42 -13.08
N ASP A 153 20.64 -11.85 -12.68
CA ASP A 153 20.97 -11.64 -11.27
C ASP A 153 20.04 -10.59 -10.65
N VAL A 154 19.58 -10.86 -9.43
CA VAL A 154 18.67 -9.99 -8.68
C VAL A 154 19.45 -9.35 -7.53
N TYR A 155 19.49 -8.01 -7.52
CA TYR A 155 20.09 -7.22 -6.46
C TYR A 155 18.98 -6.58 -5.64
N PHE A 156 19.05 -6.67 -4.33
CA PHE A 156 18.03 -6.12 -3.44
C PHE A 156 18.64 -5.59 -2.15
N THR A 157 17.85 -4.80 -1.43
CA THR A 157 18.25 -4.13 -0.19
C THR A 157 17.39 -4.60 0.97
N ASP A 158 18.02 -4.92 2.10
CA ASP A 158 17.37 -5.02 3.41
C ASP A 158 17.68 -3.74 4.18
N SER A 159 16.65 -2.95 4.48
CA SER A 159 16.80 -1.60 5.04
C SER A 159 17.26 -1.61 6.50
N SER A 160 17.07 -2.72 7.21
CA SER A 160 17.53 -2.86 8.59
C SER A 160 17.58 -4.33 9.00
N THR A 161 18.65 -4.75 9.67
CA THR A 161 18.73 -6.08 10.30
C THR A 161 18.07 -6.13 11.69
N THR A 162 17.58 -4.99 12.20
CA THR A 162 17.03 -4.89 13.57
C THR A 162 15.58 -4.44 13.59
N PHE A 163 15.22 -3.48 12.73
CA PHE A 163 13.90 -2.86 12.74
C PHE A 163 13.06 -3.39 11.58
N ARG A 164 11.84 -3.81 11.91
CA ARG A 164 10.82 -4.12 10.92
C ARG A 164 10.01 -2.89 10.56
N ARG A 165 9.33 -2.97 9.42
CA ARG A 165 8.32 -1.99 9.01
C ARG A 165 7.19 -1.92 10.06
N ARG A 166 6.80 -0.68 10.40
CA ARG A 166 5.76 -0.34 11.39
C ARG A 166 4.47 0.12 10.71
#